data_AF-A0A8X7PHQ5-F1
#
_entry.id   AF-A0A8X7PHQ5-F1
#
_cell.length_a   1.000
_cell.length_b   1.000
_cell.length_c   1.000
_cell.angle_alpha   90.00
_cell.angle_beta   90.00
_cell.angle_gamma   90.00
#
_symmetry.space_group_name_H-M   'P 1'
#
loop_
_entity.id
_entity.type
_entity.pdbx_description
1 polymer ?
#
loop_
_entity_poly.entity_id
_entity_poly.type
_entity_poly.pdbx_seq_one_letter_code
_entity_poly.pdbx_strand_id
1 'polypeptide(L)'
;MTIEDPLSQESFRKLALPLPYSKKHHSKLVCYISKELMDTENPQVFPNGYVYSTKALKEMADKSGGEVKCTRTGLICKYTDLVKAYIYIYHEPSCS
;
A
#
# COMPACT_ATOMS: atom_id res chain seq x y z
N MET A 1 -30.55 -1.73 -6.42
CA MET A 1 -29.12 -1.82 -6.81
C MET A 1 -28.78 -0.54 -7.52
N THR A 2 -27.91 0.26 -6.91
CA THR A 2 -27.68 1.67 -7.24
C THR A 2 -26.94 1.85 -8.56
N ILE A 3 -27.35 2.88 -9.31
CA ILE A 3 -27.01 3.23 -10.70
C ILE A 3 -25.57 3.77 -10.86
N GLU A 4 -24.68 3.58 -9.88
CA GLU A 4 -23.41 4.31 -9.80
C GLU A 4 -22.18 3.59 -10.37
N ASP A 5 -22.29 2.33 -10.81
CA ASP A 5 -21.18 1.64 -11.48
C ASP A 5 -21.23 1.89 -13.01
N PRO A 6 -20.32 2.67 -13.61
CA PRO A 6 -20.28 2.89 -15.06
C PRO A 6 -20.08 1.60 -15.86
N LEU A 7 -19.55 0.52 -15.27
CA LEU A 7 -19.44 -0.82 -15.90
C LEU A 7 -20.77 -1.60 -15.87
N SER A 8 -21.78 -1.10 -15.16
CA SER A 8 -23.15 -1.66 -15.21
C SER A 8 -23.94 -1.20 -16.44
N GLN A 9 -23.47 -0.16 -17.14
CA GLN A 9 -24.11 0.35 -18.35
C GLN A 9 -23.75 -0.49 -19.57
N GLU A 10 -24.75 -0.89 -20.36
CA GLU A 10 -24.58 -1.79 -21.52
C GLU A 10 -23.65 -1.20 -22.59
N SER A 11 -23.73 0.11 -22.83
CA SER A 11 -22.87 0.85 -23.76
C SER A 11 -21.40 0.77 -23.35
N PHE A 12 -21.09 0.95 -22.07
CA PHE A 12 -19.73 0.84 -21.53
C PHE A 12 -19.20 -0.60 -21.55
N ARG A 13 -20.05 -1.60 -21.30
CA ARG A 13 -19.66 -3.02 -21.42
C ARG A 13 -19.23 -3.40 -22.83
N LYS A 14 -19.96 -2.92 -23.85
CA LYS A 14 -19.62 -3.16 -25.26
C LYS A 14 -18.25 -2.59 -25.64
N LEU A 15 -17.92 -1.40 -25.11
CA LEU A 15 -16.63 -0.77 -25.33
C LEU A 15 -15.49 -1.43 -24.54
N ALA A 16 -15.79 -1.98 -23.35
CA ALA A 16 -14.80 -2.59 -22.46
C ALA A 16 -14.55 -4.09 -22.74
N LEU A 17 -15.31 -4.73 -23.62
CA LEU A 17 -15.16 -6.15 -24.02
C LEU A 17 -13.73 -6.58 -24.40
N PRO A 18 -12.93 -5.79 -25.14
CA PRO A 18 -11.54 -6.15 -25.45
C PRO A 18 -10.54 -5.79 -24.35
N LEU A 19 -10.98 -5.09 -23.30
CA LEU A 19 -10.10 -4.63 -22.22
C LEU A 19 -10.01 -5.70 -21.12
N PRO A 20 -8.83 -5.92 -20.52
CA PRO A 20 -8.71 -6.76 -19.34
C PRO A 20 -9.57 -6.18 -18.20
N TYR A 21 -10.28 -7.04 -17.48
CA TYR A 21 -11.11 -6.63 -16.33
C TYR A 21 -10.24 -5.93 -15.28
N SER A 22 -10.44 -4.61 -15.13
CA SER A 22 -9.64 -3.73 -14.26
C SER A 22 -10.42 -3.23 -13.03
N LYS A 23 -11.47 -3.95 -12.59
CA LYS A 23 -12.22 -3.54 -11.40
C LYS A 23 -11.40 -3.85 -10.14
N LYS A 24 -10.61 -2.89 -9.68
CA LYS A 24 -9.98 -2.93 -8.36
C LYS A 24 -10.93 -2.25 -7.37
N HIS A 25 -11.68 -3.06 -6.63
CA HIS A 25 -12.58 -2.55 -5.58
C HIS A 25 -11.83 -1.82 -4.46
N HIS A 26 -10.54 -2.12 -4.26
CA HIS A 26 -9.72 -1.52 -3.22
C HIS A 26 -8.33 -1.17 -3.74
N SER A 27 -7.78 -0.07 -3.22
CA SER A 27 -6.38 0.32 -3.41
C SER A 27 -5.45 -0.70 -2.73
N LYS A 28 -4.29 -0.94 -3.34
CA LYS A 28 -3.23 -1.76 -2.76
C LYS A 28 -2.06 -0.87 -2.35
N LEU A 29 -1.57 -1.03 -1.12
CA LEU A 29 -0.40 -0.31 -0.65
C LEU A 29 0.88 -1.05 -1.08
N VAL A 30 1.87 -0.31 -1.57
CA VAL A 30 3.15 -0.86 -2.05
C VAL A 30 4.28 -0.08 -1.39
N CYS A 31 5.28 -0.81 -0.88
CA CYS A 31 6.43 -0.20 -0.23
C CYS A 31 7.31 0.51 -1.26
N TYR A 32 7.73 1.73 -0.96
CA TYR A 32 8.55 2.50 -1.88
C TYR A 32 9.96 1.93 -2.08
N ILE A 33 10.53 1.25 -1.06
CA ILE A 33 11.87 0.66 -1.11
C ILE A 33 11.84 -0.69 -1.82
N SER A 34 11.09 -1.66 -1.30
CA SER A 34 11.09 -3.03 -1.83
C SER A 34 10.22 -3.21 -3.08
N LYS A 35 9.32 -2.26 -3.37
CA LYS A 35 8.28 -2.39 -4.40
C LYS A 35 7.33 -3.58 -4.18
N GLU A 36 7.39 -4.21 -3.01
CA GLU A 36 6.49 -5.30 -2.61
C GLU A 36 5.19 -4.73 -2.03
N LEU A 37 4.12 -5.51 -2.11
CA LEU A 37 2.85 -5.20 -1.44
C LEU A 37 3.08 -5.07 0.07
N MET A 38 2.48 -4.07 0.67
CA MET A 38 2.43 -3.92 2.11
C MET A 38 1.21 -4.63 2.63
N ASP A 39 1.43 -5.62 3.49
CA ASP A 39 0.37 -6.31 4.22
C ASP A 39 -0.09 -5.47 5.43
N THR A 40 -1.18 -5.93 6.05
CA THR A 40 -1.74 -5.34 7.26
C THR A 40 -0.89 -5.62 8.51
N GLU A 41 0.16 -6.43 8.40
CA GLU A 41 0.87 -7.04 9.54
C GLU A 41 1.96 -6.15 10.16
N ASN A 42 2.24 -4.95 9.63
CA ASN A 42 2.68 -3.73 10.34
C ASN A 42 3.47 -2.82 9.39
N PRO A 43 2.83 -1.83 8.73
CA PRO A 43 3.55 -0.69 8.19
C PRO A 43 4.25 0.11 9.30
N GLN A 44 5.43 0.66 9.00
CA GLN A 44 6.16 1.55 9.89
C GLN A 44 6.25 2.96 9.30
N VAL A 45 6.11 3.95 10.18
CA VAL A 45 6.01 5.37 9.85
C VAL A 45 7.20 6.12 10.41
N PHE A 46 7.88 6.87 9.53
CA PHE A 46 8.90 7.84 9.93
C PHE A 46 8.27 9.04 10.65
N PRO A 47 9.03 9.80 11.46
CA PRO A 47 8.54 11.03 12.08
C PRO A 47 8.00 12.08 11.10
N ASN A 48 8.40 12.02 9.82
CA ASN A 48 7.90 12.88 8.75
C ASN A 48 6.61 12.37 8.07
N GLY A 49 6.02 11.28 8.57
CA GLY A 49 4.76 10.72 8.08
C GLY A 49 4.88 9.73 6.92
N TYR A 50 6.09 9.44 6.40
CA TYR A 50 6.24 8.48 5.32
C TYR A 50 6.23 7.03 5.82
N VAL A 51 5.47 6.19 5.12
CA VAL A 51 5.21 4.80 5.48
C VAL A 51 5.98 3.84 4.59
N TYR A 52 6.60 2.83 5.20
CA TYR A 52 7.32 1.76 4.51
C TYR A 52 7.01 0.40 5.16
N SER A 53 7.34 -0.69 4.48
CA SER A 53 7.20 -2.03 5.06
C SER A 53 8.22 -2.26 6.19
N THR A 54 7.79 -2.93 7.26
CA THR A 54 8.67 -3.32 8.37
C THR A 54 9.89 -4.10 7.88
N LYS A 55 9.71 -5.04 6.95
CA LYS A 55 10.80 -5.84 6.35
C LYS A 55 11.87 -4.94 5.71
N ALA A 56 11.48 -3.98 4.88
CA ALA A 56 12.43 -3.12 4.19
C ALA A 56 13.20 -2.21 5.15
N LEU A 57 12.55 -1.71 6.20
CA LEU A 57 13.21 -0.86 7.20
C LEU A 57 14.12 -1.68 8.11
N LYS A 58 13.74 -2.91 8.46
CA LYS A 58 14.58 -3.82 9.24
C LYS A 58 15.86 -4.18 8.49
N GLU A 59 15.75 -4.58 7.23
CA GLU A 59 16.92 -4.87 6.38
C GLU A 59 17.85 -3.65 6.22
N MET A 60 17.30 -2.43 6.21
CA MET A 60 18.08 -1.20 6.17
C MET A 60 18.82 -0.94 7.48
N ALA A 61 18.13 -1.14 8.62
CA ALA A 61 18.71 -1.01 9.95
C ALA A 61 19.85 -2.01 10.18
N ASP A 62 19.65 -3.28 9.79
CA ASP A 62 20.65 -4.35 9.95
C ASP A 62 21.95 -4.03 9.18
N LYS A 63 21.86 -3.35 8.03
CA LYS A 63 23.02 -2.96 7.20
C LYS A 63 23.72 -1.69 7.66
N SER A 64 23.05 -0.84 8.44
CA SER A 64 23.54 0.50 8.80
C SER A 64 23.77 0.68 10.31
N GLY A 65 23.69 -0.40 11.08
CA GLY A 65 23.93 -0.35 12.53
C GLY A 65 22.77 0.24 13.33
N GLY A 66 21.53 0.11 12.84
CA GLY A 66 20.31 0.49 13.55
C GLY A 66 19.66 1.80 13.10
N GLU A 67 20.21 2.47 12.09
CA GLU A 67 19.62 3.68 11.49
C GLU A 67 18.81 3.36 10.24
N VAL A 68 17.87 4.24 9.91
CA VAL A 68 17.06 4.12 8.69
C VAL A 68 16.89 5.49 8.05
N LYS A 69 16.96 5.52 6.72
CA LYS A 69 16.85 6.71 5.90
C LYS A 69 15.56 6.70 5.09
N CYS A 70 14.74 7.74 5.27
CA CYS A 70 13.62 8.01 4.39
C CYS A 70 14.14 8.37 3.00
N THR A 71 13.91 7.50 2.02
CA THR A 71 14.37 7.68 0.63
C THR A 71 13.70 8.85 -0.08
N ARG A 72 12.62 9.41 0.47
CA ARG A 72 11.88 10.53 -0.14
C ARG A 72 12.34 11.90 0.32
N THR A 73 12.76 12.04 1.58
CA THR A 73 13.14 13.33 2.19
C THR A 73 14.60 13.37 2.61
N GLY A 74 15.26 12.21 2.69
CA GLY A 74 16.60 12.09 3.24
C GLY A 74 16.68 12.06 4.77
N LEU A 75 15.55 12.19 5.49
CA LEU A 75 15.51 12.11 6.96
C LEU A 75 16.11 10.78 7.43
N ILE A 76 17.03 10.84 8.40
CA ILE A 76 17.63 9.68 9.06
C ILE A 76 17.13 9.67 10.51
N CYS A 77 16.70 8.51 10.99
CA CYS A 77 16.35 8.29 12.40
C CYS A 77 16.76 6.86 12.81
N LYS A 78 16.64 6.53 14.10
CA LYS A 78 16.84 5.15 14.53
C LYS A 78 15.65 4.31 14.13
N TYR A 79 15.87 3.02 13.90
CA TYR A 79 14.77 2.07 13.67
C TYR A 79 13.78 2.05 14.84
N THR A 80 14.26 2.28 16.07
CA THR A 80 13.42 2.39 17.28
C THR A 80 12.51 3.60 17.32
N ASP A 81 12.79 4.63 16.51
CA ASP A 81 12.00 5.87 16.46
C ASP A 81 10.78 5.74 15.53
N LEU A 82 10.68 4.62 14.81
CA LEU A 82 9.59 4.35 13.89
C LEU A 82 8.33 3.89 14.64
N VAL A 83 7.18 4.38 14.18
CA VAL A 83 5.88 4.07 14.78
C VAL A 83 5.13 3.07 13.92
N LYS A 84 4.51 2.06 14.54
CA LYS A 84 3.62 1.12 13.85
C LYS A 84 2.33 1.84 13.43
N ALA A 85 1.94 1.67 12.17
CA ALA A 85 0.64 2.09 11.67
C ALA A 85 -0.29 0.89 11.52
N TYR A 86 -1.56 1.09 11.87
CA TYR A 86 -2.63 0.13 11.63
C TYR A 86 -3.45 0.61 10.44
N ILE A 87 -3.39 -0.14 9.33
CA ILE A 87 -4.18 0.17 8.13
C ILE A 87 -5.34 -0.81 8.07
N TYR A 88 -6.54 -0.30 8.34
CA TYR A 88 -7.78 -1.06 8.17
C TYR A 88 -8.20 -0.96 6.71
N ILE A 89 -7.86 -1.97 5.91
CA ILE A 89 -8.46 -2.15 4.59
C ILE A 89 -9.74 -2.97 4.82
N TYR A 90 -10.89 -2.34 4.64
CA TYR A 90 -12.16 -3.06 4.59
C TYR A 90 -12.11 -4.06 3.44
N HIS A 91 -12.06 -5.34 3.77
CA HIS A 91 -12.26 -6.39 2.79
C HIS A 91 -13.76 -6.63 2.71
N GLU A 92 -14.43 -6.14 1.65
CA GLU A 92 -15.77 -6.66 1.37
C GLU A 92 -15.63 -8.16 1.14
N PRO A 93 -16.42 -9.00 1.82
CA PRO A 93 -16.41 -10.43 1.56
C PRO A 93 -16.72 -10.61 0.08
N SER A 94 -15.84 -11.31 -0.63
CA SER A 94 -15.98 -11.61 -2.05
C SER A 94 -17.40 -12.10 -2.32
N CYS A 95 -18.19 -11.29 -3.01
CA CYS A 95 -19.54 -11.65 -3.42
C CYS A 95 -19.42 -12.92 -4.27
N SER A 96 -20.06 -13.99 -3.79
CA SER A 96 -20.14 -15.30 -4.45
C SER A 96 -21.09 -15.24 -5.64
#